data_AF-A0A7J9VCJ8-F1
#
_entry.id   AF-A0A7J9VCJ8-F1
#
_cell.length_a   1.000
_cell.length_b   1.000
_cell.length_c   1.000
_cell.angle_alpha   90.00
_cell.angle_beta   90.00
_cell.angle_gamma   90.00
#
_symmetry.space_group_name_H-M   'P 1'
#
loop_
_entity.id
_entity.type
_entity.pdbx_description
1 polymer ?
#
loop_
_entity_poly.entity_id
_entity_poly.type
_entity_poly.pdbx_seq_one_letter_code
_entity_poly.pdbx_strand_id
1 'polypeptide(L)'
;MVSRVIGGVIEPAARDTDRRGRFPRAAIDALGDAGVLGCTVTRSLGGGGLSLADATAIVRRVAQACASTATILQSHFTTVAVLERYGPRRLRAEIASGGHLASCAVLDDTRRDDPLGTSSSARGCRTVVDIHGSKP
;
A
#
# COMPACT_ATOMS: atom_id res chain seq x y z
N MET A 1 13.30 -13.67 2.43
CA MET A 1 13.29 -12.18 2.44
C MET A 1 12.24 -11.64 3.40
N VAL A 2 10.94 -11.78 3.10
CA VAL A 2 9.82 -11.36 3.97
C VAL A 2 9.95 -11.88 5.42
N SER A 3 10.34 -13.13 5.63
CA SER A 3 10.53 -13.70 6.99
C SER A 3 11.54 -12.95 7.85
N ARG A 4 12.60 -12.41 7.22
CA ARG A 4 13.63 -11.64 7.93
C ARG A 4 13.09 -10.28 8.38
N VAL A 5 12.29 -9.63 7.53
CA VAL A 5 11.60 -8.37 7.87
C VAL A 5 10.58 -8.62 8.98
N ILE A 6 9.84 -9.73 8.90
CA ILE A 6 8.88 -10.12 9.93
C ILE A 6 9.55 -10.23 11.31
N GLY A 7 10.54 -11.12 11.45
CA GLY A 7 11.18 -11.36 12.75
C GLY A 7 12.07 -10.20 13.23
N GLY A 8 12.67 -9.45 12.30
CA GLY A 8 13.61 -8.37 12.63
C GLY A 8 12.96 -7.02 12.92
N VAL A 9 11.81 -6.72 12.31
CA VAL A 9 11.20 -5.38 12.34
C VAL A 9 9.73 -5.41 12.75
N ILE A 10 8.94 -6.32 12.18
CA ILE A 10 7.48 -6.34 12.37
C ILE A 10 7.12 -6.89 13.75
N GLU A 11 7.57 -8.10 14.08
CA GLU A 11 7.24 -8.76 15.35
C GLU A 11 7.65 -7.93 16.59
N PRO A 12 8.86 -7.35 16.66
CA PRO A 12 9.26 -6.54 17.81
C PRO A 12 8.41 -5.29 18.02
N ALA A 13 7.91 -4.69 16.94
CA ALA A 13 7.14 -3.44 16.97
C ALA A 13 5.61 -3.66 17.06
N ALA A 14 5.12 -4.84 16.67
CA ALA A 14 3.69 -5.13 16.46
C ALA A 14 2.79 -4.73 17.63
N ARG A 15 3.17 -5.12 18.86
CA ARG A 15 2.37 -4.86 20.07
C ARG A 15 2.25 -3.37 20.37
N ASP A 16 3.31 -2.60 20.15
CA ASP A 16 3.28 -1.15 20.40
C ASP A 16 2.50 -0.40 19.33
N THR A 17 2.72 -0.77 18.06
CA THR A 17 1.97 -0.26 16.91
C THR A 17 0.47 -0.40 17.13
N ASP A 18 0.03 -1.61 17.49
CA ASP A 18 -1.40 -1.93 17.67
C ASP A 18 -1.99 -1.16 18.87
N ARG A 19 -1.37 -1.28 20.04
CA ARG A 19 -1.83 -0.61 21.27
C ARG A 19 -1.92 0.92 21.12
N ARG A 20 -1.01 1.52 20.36
CA ARG A 20 -0.93 2.99 20.19
C ARG A 20 -1.62 3.49 18.93
N GLY A 21 -2.19 2.61 18.10
CA GLY A 21 -2.81 2.98 16.81
C GLY A 21 -1.87 3.72 15.87
N ARG A 22 -0.56 3.41 15.92
CA ARG A 22 0.45 4.12 15.13
C ARG A 22 0.61 3.49 13.75
N PHE A 23 0.88 4.32 12.75
CA PHE A 23 1.28 3.81 11.44
C PHE A 23 2.65 3.09 11.55
N PRO A 24 2.78 1.83 11.09
CA PRO A 24 3.99 1.02 11.25
C PRO A 24 5.06 1.39 10.22
N ARG A 25 5.56 2.63 10.23
CA ARG A 25 6.47 3.17 9.22
C ARG A 25 7.71 2.29 9.01
N ALA A 26 8.42 1.95 10.07
CA ALA A 26 9.62 1.10 9.98
C ALA A 26 9.35 -0.26 9.31
N ALA A 27 8.18 -0.85 9.53
CA ALA A 27 7.80 -2.10 8.87
C ALA A 27 7.55 -1.88 7.37
N ILE A 28 6.84 -0.82 7.00
CA ILE A 28 6.55 -0.50 5.59
C ILE A 28 7.84 -0.16 4.84
N ASP A 29 8.73 0.62 5.43
CA ASP A 29 10.01 0.98 4.82
C ASP A 29 10.88 -0.28 4.61
N ALA A 30 10.99 -1.14 5.63
CA ALA A 30 11.73 -2.40 5.51
C ALA A 30 11.11 -3.39 4.50
N LEU A 31 9.78 -3.35 4.31
CA LEU A 31 9.09 -4.12 3.28
C LEU A 31 9.35 -3.53 1.88
N GLY A 32 9.40 -2.20 1.77
CA GLY A 32 9.77 -1.46 0.55
C GLY A 32 11.20 -1.77 0.10
N ASP A 33 12.17 -1.64 1.01
CA ASP A 33 13.58 -2.02 0.79
C ASP A 33 13.72 -3.49 0.42
N ALA A 34 12.82 -4.33 0.94
CA ALA A 34 12.74 -5.74 0.60
C ALA A 34 12.01 -6.04 -0.73
N GLY A 35 11.66 -5.02 -1.51
CA GLY A 35 10.98 -5.16 -2.80
C GLY A 35 9.55 -5.69 -2.70
N VAL A 36 8.97 -5.73 -1.50
CA VAL A 36 7.62 -6.30 -1.27
C VAL A 36 6.55 -5.41 -1.88
N LEU A 37 6.70 -4.08 -1.78
CA LEU A 37 5.71 -3.14 -2.33
C LEU A 37 5.63 -3.21 -3.87
N GLY A 38 6.77 -3.39 -4.53
CA GLY A 38 6.85 -3.56 -5.99
C GLY A 38 6.64 -4.99 -6.50
N CYS A 39 6.33 -5.97 -5.64
CA CYS A 39 6.49 -7.37 -6.01
C CYS A 39 5.50 -7.88 -7.08
N THR A 40 4.31 -7.27 -7.17
CA THR A 40 3.29 -7.60 -8.18
C THR A 40 3.37 -6.74 -9.44
N VAL A 41 4.18 -5.69 -9.42
CA VAL A 41 4.41 -4.84 -10.61
C VAL A 41 5.15 -5.65 -11.67
N THR A 42 4.84 -5.40 -12.94
CA THR A 42 5.46 -6.11 -14.06
C THR A 42 6.99 -5.95 -14.08
N ARG A 43 7.69 -7.02 -14.47
CA ARG A 43 9.17 -7.04 -14.51
C ARG A 43 9.76 -6.01 -15.46
N SER A 44 9.05 -5.65 -16.53
CA SER A 44 9.51 -4.63 -17.49
C SER A 44 9.59 -3.22 -16.90
N LEU A 45 9.00 -3.00 -15.72
CA LEU A 45 9.10 -1.75 -14.95
C LEU A 45 9.97 -1.89 -13.71
N GLY A 46 10.71 -3.01 -13.57
CA GLY A 46 11.58 -3.27 -12.41
C GLY A 46 10.88 -3.95 -11.22
N GLY A 47 9.61 -4.35 -11.37
CA GLY A 47 8.87 -5.06 -10.32
C GLY A 47 9.19 -6.56 -10.26
N GLY A 48 8.61 -7.25 -9.27
CA GLY A 48 8.84 -8.70 -9.07
C GLY A 48 8.09 -9.60 -10.07
N GLY A 49 7.00 -9.11 -10.65
CA GLY A 49 6.10 -9.88 -11.52
C GLY A 49 5.42 -11.06 -10.83
N LEU A 50 5.23 -10.98 -9.51
CA LEU A 50 4.48 -11.98 -8.75
C LEU A 50 2.98 -11.87 -8.99
N SER A 51 2.27 -12.97 -8.79
CA SER A 51 0.82 -12.99 -8.88
C SER A 51 0.16 -12.37 -7.64
N LEU A 52 -1.13 -12.03 -7.75
CA LEU A 52 -1.91 -11.63 -6.57
C LEU A 52 -2.07 -12.76 -5.54
N ALA A 53 -1.99 -14.02 -5.98
CA ALA A 53 -1.99 -15.17 -5.06
C ALA A 53 -0.71 -15.18 -4.20
N ASP A 54 0.45 -14.89 -4.80
CA ASP A 54 1.72 -14.77 -4.09
C ASP A 54 1.69 -13.59 -3.11
N ALA A 55 1.17 -12.43 -3.54
CA ALA A 55 0.98 -11.27 -2.67
C ALA A 55 0.05 -11.59 -1.49
N THR A 56 -1.01 -12.35 -1.72
CA THR A 56 -1.92 -12.82 -0.66
C THR A 56 -1.20 -13.71 0.35
N ALA A 57 -0.29 -14.59 -0.11
CA ALA A 57 0.52 -15.41 0.79
C ALA A 57 1.46 -14.55 1.65
N ILE A 58 2.04 -13.49 1.09
CA ILE A 58 2.85 -12.51 1.83
C ILE A 58 2.00 -11.82 2.90
N VAL A 59 0.82 -11.28 2.53
CA VAL A 59 -0.11 -10.61 3.45
C VAL A 59 -0.48 -11.54 4.60
N ARG A 60 -0.84 -12.80 4.31
CA ARG A 60 -1.17 -13.80 5.33
C ARG A 60 -0.03 -14.06 6.30
N ARG A 61 1.21 -14.09 5.80
CA ARG A 61 2.39 -14.29 6.65
C ARG A 61 2.65 -13.10 7.55
N VAL A 62 2.51 -11.88 7.04
CA VAL A 62 2.62 -10.64 7.83
C VAL A 62 1.50 -10.56 8.86
N ALA A 63 0.28 -11.00 8.53
CA ALA A 63 -0.87 -10.98 9.43
C ALA A 63 -0.65 -11.82 10.70
N GLN A 64 0.16 -12.89 10.64
CA GLN A 64 0.53 -13.69 11.81
C GLN A 64 1.37 -12.90 12.83
N ALA A 65 2.09 -11.86 12.37
CA ALA A 65 2.92 -11.02 13.20
C ALA A 65 2.25 -9.69 13.58
N CYS A 66 1.59 -9.03 12.62
CA CYS A 66 0.92 -7.75 12.83
C CYS A 66 -0.25 -7.57 11.86
N ALA A 67 -1.47 -7.65 12.39
CA ALA A 67 -2.69 -7.46 11.61
C ALA A 67 -2.77 -6.07 10.96
N SER A 68 -2.41 -4.99 11.67
CA SER A 68 -2.47 -3.63 11.14
C SER A 68 -1.55 -3.45 9.92
N THR A 69 -0.34 -3.99 9.97
CA THR A 69 0.60 -3.97 8.84
C THR A 69 0.08 -4.79 7.66
N ALA A 70 -0.52 -5.96 7.93
CA ALA A 70 -1.11 -6.78 6.89
C ALA A 70 -2.28 -6.09 6.18
N THR A 71 -3.15 -5.39 6.91
CA THR A 71 -4.24 -4.59 6.34
C THR A 71 -3.72 -3.49 5.42
N ILE A 72 -2.63 -2.82 5.80
CA ILE A 72 -1.97 -1.81 4.94
C ILE A 72 -1.47 -2.45 3.65
N LEU A 73 -0.78 -3.60 3.72
CA LEU A 73 -0.33 -4.33 2.53
C LEU A 73 -1.49 -4.82 1.66
N GLN A 74 -2.58 -5.29 2.25
CA GLN A 74 -3.77 -5.71 1.52
C GLN A 74 -4.36 -4.54 0.72
N SER A 75 -4.52 -3.37 1.35
CA SER A 75 -4.99 -2.15 0.68
C SER A 75 -4.06 -1.78 -0.46
N HIS A 76 -2.75 -1.84 -0.22
CA HIS A 76 -1.73 -1.58 -1.22
C HIS A 76 -1.83 -2.50 -2.43
N PHE A 77 -1.81 -3.81 -2.24
CA PHE A 77 -1.87 -4.75 -3.36
C PHE A 77 -3.20 -4.67 -4.13
N THR A 78 -4.30 -4.33 -3.45
CA THR A 78 -5.58 -4.05 -4.11
C THR A 78 -5.47 -2.85 -5.05
N THR A 79 -4.87 -1.76 -4.59
CA THR A 79 -4.61 -0.57 -5.42
C THR A 79 -3.64 -0.86 -6.55
N VAL A 80 -2.54 -1.57 -6.28
CA VAL A 80 -1.53 -1.92 -7.30
C VAL A 80 -2.15 -2.80 -8.39
N ALA A 81 -3.08 -3.70 -8.06
CA ALA A 81 -3.79 -4.51 -9.06
C ALA A 81 -4.57 -3.64 -10.07
N VAL A 82 -5.23 -2.57 -9.59
CA VAL A 82 -5.93 -1.61 -10.45
C VAL A 82 -4.93 -0.80 -11.26
N LEU A 83 -3.86 -0.32 -10.62
CA LEU A 83 -2.82 0.47 -11.27
C LEU A 83 -2.09 -0.33 -12.36
N GLU A 84 -1.82 -1.62 -12.15
CA GLU A 84 -1.20 -2.45 -13.19
C GLU A 84 -2.02 -2.51 -14.47
N ARG A 85 -3.34 -2.48 -14.34
CA ARG A 85 -4.24 -2.55 -15.48
C ARG A 85 -4.51 -1.20 -16.13
N TYR A 86 -4.59 -0.13 -15.34
CA TYR A 86 -5.11 1.17 -15.81
C TYR A 86 -4.23 2.38 -15.48
N GLY A 87 -3.22 2.17 -14.64
CA GLY A 87 -2.39 3.23 -14.09
C GLY A 87 -1.29 3.70 -15.05
N PRO A 88 -0.84 4.97 -14.90
CA PRO A 88 0.24 5.51 -15.70
C PRO A 88 1.54 4.74 -15.44
N ARG A 89 2.34 4.56 -16.49
CA ARG A 89 3.61 3.82 -16.42
C ARG A 89 4.57 4.41 -15.37
N ARG A 90 4.61 5.74 -15.22
CA ARG A 90 5.44 6.43 -14.23
C ARG A 90 5.15 5.94 -12.80
N LEU A 91 3.89 5.98 -12.39
CA LEU A 91 3.49 5.58 -11.03
C LEU A 91 3.79 4.11 -10.74
N ARG A 92 3.57 3.23 -11.72
CA ARG A 92 3.94 1.82 -11.60
C ARG A 92 5.44 1.61 -11.42
N ALA A 93 6.27 2.36 -12.14
CA ALA A 93 7.72 2.32 -11.96
C ALA A 93 8.16 2.85 -10.57
N GLU A 94 7.48 3.87 -10.05
CA GLU A 94 7.72 4.37 -8.68
C GLU A 94 7.32 3.36 -7.59
N ILE A 95 6.24 2.60 -7.81
CA ILE A 95 5.87 1.48 -6.93
C ILE A 95 6.86 0.32 -7.05
N ALA A 96 7.29 0.02 -8.28
CA ALA A 96 8.25 -1.05 -8.56
C ALA A 96 9.57 -0.87 -7.80
N SER A 97 10.04 0.37 -7.63
CA SER A 97 11.27 0.67 -6.89
C SER A 97 11.17 0.42 -5.39
N GLY A 98 9.97 0.14 -4.86
CA GLY A 98 9.72 -0.08 -3.44
C GLY A 98 9.53 1.19 -2.62
N GLY A 99 9.64 2.38 -3.23
CA GLY A 99 9.55 3.66 -2.54
C GLY A 99 8.14 4.24 -2.40
N HIS A 100 7.11 3.57 -2.93
CA HIS A 100 5.75 4.12 -2.97
C HIS A 100 4.71 3.17 -2.36
N LEU A 101 4.04 3.63 -1.31
CA LEU A 101 2.85 2.98 -0.76
C LEU A 101 1.60 3.59 -1.40
N ALA A 102 0.75 2.74 -1.95
CA ALA A 102 -0.48 3.13 -2.62
C ALA A 102 -1.72 2.69 -1.81
N SER A 103 -2.80 3.45 -1.87
CA SER A 103 -4.11 3.07 -1.36
C SER A 103 -5.20 3.74 -2.21
N CYS A 104 -6.39 3.14 -2.28
CA CYS A 104 -7.54 3.69 -2.99
C CYS A 104 -8.59 4.14 -1.97
N ALA A 105 -9.01 5.40 -2.08
CA ALA A 105 -10.20 5.89 -1.40
C ALA A 105 -11.40 5.73 -2.34
N VAL A 106 -12.34 4.85 -1.97
CA VAL A 106 -13.64 4.75 -2.64
C VAL A 106 -14.62 5.60 -1.85
N LEU A 107 -15.12 6.66 -2.47
CA LEU A 107 -16.14 7.53 -1.89
C LEU A 107 -17.47 7.18 -2.55
N ASP A 108 -18.47 6.81 -1.74
CA ASP A 108 -19.84 6.73 -2.20
C ASP A 108 -20.47 8.14 -2.15
N ASP A 109 -21.17 8.53 -3.22
CA ASP A 109 -21.76 9.87 -3.41
C ASP A 109 -22.97 10.15 -2.47
N THR A 110 -23.13 9.38 -1.40
CA THR A 110 -24.27 9.43 -0.45
C THR A 110 -24.08 10.41 0.71
N ARG A 111 -22.99 11.19 0.72
CA ARG A 111 -22.76 12.29 1.68
C ARG A 111 -22.52 13.61 0.94
N ARG A 112 -23.59 14.20 0.39
CA ARG A 112 -23.58 15.56 -0.18
C ARG A 112 -23.72 16.69 0.85
N ASP A 113 -23.94 16.37 2.13
CA ASP A 113 -24.11 17.36 3.18
C ASP A 113 -22.82 17.49 4.02
N ASP A 114 -21.82 18.18 3.47
CA ASP A 114 -20.61 18.57 4.22
C ASP A 114 -20.69 20.05 4.66
N PRO A 115 -20.77 20.35 5.96
CA PRO A 115 -20.73 21.71 6.50
C PRO A 115 -19.31 22.32 6.58
N LEU A 116 -18.25 21.58 6.19
CA LEU A 116 -16.84 22.05 6.32
C LEU A 116 -16.23 22.61 5.03
N GLY A 117 -16.99 22.75 3.94
CA GLY A 117 -16.60 23.60 2.81
C GLY A 117 -15.31 23.21 2.09
N THR A 118 -14.85 21.96 2.18
CA THR A 118 -13.76 21.47 1.33
C THR A 118 -14.31 21.13 -0.05
N SER A 119 -14.18 22.07 -0.99
CA SER A 119 -14.49 21.86 -2.41
C SER A 119 -13.46 20.92 -3.06
N SER A 120 -13.56 19.62 -2.80
CA SER A 120 -12.94 18.61 -3.66
C SER A 120 -13.71 18.57 -4.98
N SER A 121 -13.22 19.28 -6.01
CA SER A 121 -13.76 19.14 -7.35
C SER A 121 -13.33 17.79 -7.95
N ALA A 122 -14.00 16.71 -7.58
CA ALA A 122 -13.94 15.44 -8.29
C ALA A 122 -14.88 15.53 -9.51
N ARG A 123 -14.43 16.18 -10.58
CA ARG A 123 -15.12 16.12 -11.86
C ARG A 123 -14.88 14.75 -12.48
N GLY A 124 -15.91 13.90 -12.44
CA GLY A 124 -15.98 12.63 -13.13
C GLY A 124 -15.32 11.48 -12.36
N CYS A 125 -16.16 10.63 -11.78
CA CYS A 125 -15.79 9.32 -11.23
C CYS A 125 -15.11 8.46 -12.31
N ARG A 126 -13.77 8.56 -12.42
CA ARG A 126 -12.92 7.70 -13.27
C ARG A 126 -11.41 7.89 -13.07
N THR A 127 -10.98 8.68 -12.10
CA THR A 127 -9.57 9.09 -11.97
C THR A 127 -8.96 8.48 -10.73
N VAL A 128 -7.91 7.68 -10.92
CA VAL A 128 -7.01 7.33 -9.82
C VAL A 128 -6.34 8.63 -9.37
N VAL A 129 -6.64 9.07 -8.15
CA VAL A 129 -5.96 10.21 -7.53
C VAL A 129 -4.74 9.67 -6.81
N ASP A 130 -3.55 10.02 -7.32
CA ASP A 130 -2.29 9.72 -6.65
C ASP A 130 -2.07 10.77 -5.56
N ILE A 131 -2.29 10.37 -4.30
CA ILE A 131 -2.01 11.23 -3.14
C ILE A 131 -0.54 11.00 -2.78
N HIS A 132 0.36 11.78 -3.39
CA HIS A 132 1.77 11.79 -3.02
C HIS A 132 1.95 12.59 -1.72
N GLY A 133 2.01 11.89 -0.59
CA GLY A 133 2.32 12.48 0.70
C GLY A 133 3.79 12.32 1.05
N SER A 134 4.61 13.33 0.77
CA SER A 134 5.94 13.47 1.38
C SER A 134 5.78 14.30 2.66
N LYS A 135 6.17 13.76 3.82
CA LYS A 135 6.32 14.52 5.08
C LYS A 135 7.82 14.61 5.41
N PRO A 136 8.30 15.74 5.96
CA PRO A 136 9.72 16.02 6.14
C PRO A 136 10.39 15.06 7.13
#